data_AF-A0A1D3KAM1-F1
#
_entry.id   AF-A0A1D3KAM1-F1
#
_cell.length_a   1.000
_cell.length_b   1.000
_cell.length_c   1.000
_cell.angle_alpha   90.00
_cell.angle_beta   90.00
_cell.angle_gamma   90.00
#
_symmetry.space_group_name_H-M   'P 1'
#
loop_
_entity.id
_entity.type
_entity.pdbx_description
1 polymer ?
#
loop_
_entity_poly.entity_id
_entity_poly.type
_entity_poly.pdbx_seq_one_letter_code
_entity_poly.pdbx_strand_id
1 'polypeptide(L)'
;MIHQSQPPQPNSQSLLISGLLPSGESFSDVVDADSSYEAMIRVICQARYSDDGGDLEVIRVADARTGAQLSEVLLSADQDLLREVDAVEYVLHTVQTSLDNGRIAWPDEKSIQLRAFVEFFELVLSQAPGVFEGLCSGHSLTSDDDITIVFEDSRSSDTELVPADALFALATAALEEGGVAAVYQVLTLAGLTRVALSQACIRALV
;
A
#
# COMPACT_ATOMS: atom_id res chain seq x y z
N MET A 1 -1.88 41.12 14.48
CA MET A 1 -2.42 39.77 14.73
C MET A 1 -2.31 39.01 13.43
N ILE A 2 -1.43 38.02 13.36
CA ILE A 2 -1.26 37.18 12.18
C ILE A 2 -2.29 36.05 12.34
N HIS A 3 -3.30 36.02 11.47
CA HIS A 3 -4.19 34.87 11.36
C HIS A 3 -3.37 33.71 10.81
N GLN A 4 -2.99 32.77 11.68
CA GLN A 4 -2.56 31.45 11.24
C GLN A 4 -3.80 30.74 10.70
N SER A 5 -3.84 30.56 9.37
CA SER A 5 -4.77 29.64 8.73
C SER A 5 -4.44 28.24 9.23
N GLN A 6 -5.32 27.66 10.06
CA GLN A 6 -5.28 26.23 10.34
C GLN A 6 -5.34 25.50 8.98
N PRO A 7 -4.47 24.50 8.73
CA PRO A 7 -4.64 23.65 7.55
C PRO A 7 -6.03 23.00 7.63
N PRO A 8 -6.72 22.81 6.49
CA PRO A 8 -7.98 22.08 6.48
C PRO A 8 -7.75 20.73 7.16
N GLN A 9 -8.48 20.46 8.24
CA GLN A 9 -8.52 19.11 8.78
C GLN A 9 -9.07 18.20 7.68
N PRO A 10 -8.44 17.07 7.37
CA PRO A 10 -9.07 16.08 6.51
C PRO A 10 -10.40 15.71 7.15
N ASN A 11 -11.49 15.83 6.39
CA ASN A 11 -12.84 15.48 6.84
C ASN A 11 -12.98 13.95 6.81
N SER A 12 -12.11 13.23 7.50
CA SER A 12 -12.19 11.79 7.58
C SER A 12 -13.46 11.41 8.35
N GLN A 13 -14.29 10.58 7.72
CA GLN A 13 -15.52 10.08 8.30
C GLN A 13 -15.28 8.67 8.83
N SER A 14 -15.87 8.38 9.99
CA SER A 14 -15.86 7.03 10.57
C SER A 14 -16.93 6.17 9.91
N LEU A 15 -16.51 5.12 9.21
CA LEU A 15 -17.35 4.30 8.35
C LEU A 15 -17.34 2.85 8.86
N LEU A 16 -18.52 2.28 9.06
CA LEU A 16 -18.71 0.86 9.35
C LEU A 16 -18.82 0.10 8.03
N ILE A 17 -17.84 -0.77 7.77
CA ILE A 17 -17.80 -1.67 6.61
C ILE A 17 -18.17 -3.06 7.10
N SER A 18 -19.11 -3.70 6.40
CA SER A 18 -19.46 -5.11 6.64
C SER A 18 -19.35 -5.89 5.34
N GLY A 19 -18.93 -7.14 5.44
CA GLY A 19 -18.66 -8.00 4.29
C GLY A 19 -18.74 -9.48 4.60
N LEU A 20 -18.44 -10.29 3.59
CA LEU A 20 -18.33 -11.75 3.71
C LEU A 20 -16.96 -12.19 3.22
N LEU A 21 -16.31 -13.05 4.00
CA LEU A 21 -15.09 -13.74 3.60
C LEU A 21 -15.43 -14.94 2.70
N PRO A 22 -14.45 -15.51 1.97
CA PRO A 22 -14.68 -16.70 1.13
C PRO A 22 -15.20 -17.92 1.91
N SER A 23 -14.95 -17.99 3.22
CA SER A 23 -15.48 -19.02 4.13
C SER A 23 -16.99 -18.89 4.37
N GLY A 24 -17.60 -17.76 4.01
CA GLY A 24 -18.97 -17.37 4.37
C GLY A 24 -19.08 -16.70 5.74
N GLU A 25 -17.97 -16.53 6.45
CA GLU A 25 -17.94 -15.80 7.73
C GLU A 25 -18.20 -14.31 7.52
N SER A 26 -18.94 -13.72 8.45
CA SER A 26 -19.23 -12.29 8.43
C SER A 26 -18.04 -11.48 8.94
N PHE A 27 -17.68 -10.45 8.19
CA PHE A 27 -16.69 -9.46 8.55
C PHE A 27 -17.38 -8.14 8.91
N SER A 28 -16.85 -7.43 9.89
CA SER A 28 -17.24 -6.04 10.14
C SER A 28 -16.13 -5.27 10.83
N ASP A 29 -15.83 -4.07 10.34
CA ASP A 29 -14.85 -3.18 10.95
C ASP A 29 -15.20 -1.70 10.74
N VAL A 30 -14.65 -0.83 11.59
CA VAL A 30 -14.81 0.62 11.51
C VAL A 30 -13.51 1.24 11.02
N VAL A 31 -13.59 1.98 9.92
CA VAL A 31 -12.44 2.64 9.30
C VAL A 31 -12.70 4.12 9.15
N ASP A 32 -11.71 4.92 9.54
CA ASP A 32 -11.69 6.35 9.26
C ASP A 32 -11.05 6.59 7.89
N ALA A 33 -11.82 7.20 6.98
CA ALA A 33 -11.38 7.49 5.62
C ALA A 33 -12.04 8.75 5.07
N ASP A 34 -11.46 9.33 4.02
CA ASP A 34 -12.01 10.54 3.38
C ASP A 34 -13.16 10.21 2.41
N SER A 35 -13.32 8.92 2.05
CA SER A 35 -14.43 8.45 1.23
C SER A 35 -14.81 6.99 1.52
N SER A 36 -16.05 6.62 1.17
CA SER A 36 -16.50 5.23 1.22
C SER A 36 -15.67 4.31 0.32
N TYR A 37 -15.23 4.81 -0.84
CA TYR A 37 -14.39 4.05 -1.76
C TYR A 37 -13.05 3.68 -1.12
N GLU A 38 -12.36 4.67 -0.56
CA GLU A 38 -11.10 4.46 0.16
C GLU A 38 -11.27 3.49 1.33
N ALA A 39 -12.32 3.67 2.15
CA ALA A 39 -12.59 2.78 3.28
C ALA A 39 -12.78 1.33 2.82
N MET A 40 -13.58 1.11 1.77
CA MET A 40 -13.80 -0.23 1.22
C MET A 40 -12.49 -0.86 0.73
N ILE A 41 -11.70 -0.15 -0.08
CA ILE A 41 -10.42 -0.67 -0.58
C ILE A 41 -9.48 -1.02 0.57
N ARG A 42 -9.34 -0.15 1.58
CA ARG A 42 -8.47 -0.41 2.73
C ARG A 42 -8.88 -1.69 3.46
N VAL A 43 -10.16 -1.87 3.73
CA VAL A 43 -10.68 -3.06 4.41
C VAL A 43 -10.47 -4.33 3.57
N ILE A 44 -10.75 -4.27 2.27
CA ILE A 44 -10.56 -5.41 1.38
C ILE A 44 -9.07 -5.81 1.33
N CYS A 45 -8.16 -4.84 1.24
CA CYS A 45 -6.73 -5.09 1.28
C CYS A 45 -6.27 -5.66 2.63
N GLN A 46 -6.79 -5.14 3.74
CA GLN A 46 -6.48 -5.64 5.09
C GLN A 46 -6.89 -7.09 5.25
N ALA A 47 -8.08 -7.46 4.77
CA ALA A 47 -8.54 -8.85 4.78
C ALA A 47 -7.61 -9.74 3.94
N ARG A 48 -7.24 -9.31 2.72
CA ARG A 48 -6.36 -10.07 1.83
C ARG A 48 -4.99 -10.39 2.46
N TYR A 49 -4.39 -9.40 3.12
CA TYR A 49 -3.03 -9.51 3.68
C TYR A 49 -2.99 -9.93 5.15
N SER A 50 -4.16 -10.24 5.75
CA SER A 50 -4.25 -10.82 7.09
C SER A 50 -3.69 -12.24 7.13
N ASP A 51 -3.39 -12.74 8.33
CA ASP A 51 -2.91 -14.12 8.52
C ASP A 51 -3.95 -15.18 8.13
N ASP A 52 -5.25 -14.85 8.28
CA ASP A 52 -6.34 -15.74 7.87
C ASP A 52 -6.49 -15.77 6.34
N GLY A 53 -6.02 -14.72 5.67
CA GLY A 53 -6.19 -14.49 4.25
C GLY A 53 -7.66 -14.32 3.86
N GLY A 54 -7.94 -13.60 2.78
CA GLY A 54 -9.32 -13.55 2.29
C GLY A 54 -9.63 -12.42 1.35
N ASP A 55 -10.22 -12.79 0.22
CA ASP A 55 -10.86 -11.87 -0.71
C ASP A 55 -12.24 -11.49 -0.17
N LEU A 56 -12.30 -10.36 0.52
CA LEU A 56 -13.53 -9.84 1.12
C LEU A 56 -14.47 -9.30 0.03
N GLU A 57 -15.75 -9.68 0.13
CA GLU A 57 -16.86 -9.03 -0.59
C GLU A 57 -17.57 -8.06 0.37
N VAL A 58 -17.60 -6.76 0.05
CA VAL A 58 -18.31 -5.77 0.88
C VAL A 58 -19.80 -5.86 0.61
N ILE A 59 -20.61 -6.02 1.65
CA ILE A 59 -22.07 -6.10 1.56
C ILE A 59 -22.76 -4.82 2.06
N ARG A 60 -22.06 -3.99 2.85
CA ARG A 60 -22.63 -2.75 3.39
C ARG A 60 -21.55 -1.74 3.77
N VAL A 61 -21.84 -0.47 3.47
CA VAL A 61 -21.13 0.70 4.01
C VAL A 61 -22.13 1.58 4.74
N ALA A 62 -21.84 1.88 6.02
CA ALA A 62 -22.68 2.73 6.85
C ALA A 62 -21.86 3.77 7.60
N ASP A 63 -22.51 4.88 7.98
CA ASP A 63 -21.94 5.81 8.96
C ASP A 63 -21.82 5.09 10.31
N ALA A 64 -20.61 5.02 10.88
CA ALA A 64 -20.35 4.22 12.07
C ALA A 64 -21.14 4.72 13.31
N ARG A 65 -21.50 6.01 13.34
CA ARG A 65 -22.21 6.63 14.47
C ARG A 65 -23.72 6.44 14.39
N THR A 66 -24.28 6.57 13.20
CA THR A 66 -25.74 6.58 12.98
C THR A 66 -26.27 5.28 12.40
N GLY A 67 -25.42 4.44 11.82
CA GLY A 67 -25.79 3.22 11.11
C GLY A 67 -26.49 3.47 9.78
N ALA A 68 -26.60 4.73 9.34
CA ALA A 68 -27.22 5.08 8.06
C ALA A 68 -26.36 4.54 6.91
N GLN A 69 -26.99 3.91 5.91
CA GLN A 69 -26.28 3.44 4.73
C GLN A 69 -25.78 4.63 3.90
N LEU A 70 -24.52 4.57 3.48
CA LEU A 70 -23.85 5.67 2.77
C LEU A 70 -23.54 5.38 1.31
N SER A 71 -23.41 4.10 0.94
CA SER A 71 -23.12 3.70 -0.44
C SER A 71 -24.02 2.56 -0.91
N GLU A 72 -24.41 2.63 -2.18
CA GLU A 72 -25.03 1.52 -2.92
C GLU A 72 -24.02 0.81 -3.82
N VAL A 73 -22.91 1.48 -4.17
CA VAL A 73 -21.78 0.85 -4.86
C VAL A 73 -20.93 0.14 -3.83
N LEU A 74 -20.75 -1.16 -4.02
CA LEU A 74 -20.01 -2.04 -3.13
C LEU A 74 -18.88 -2.69 -3.91
N LEU A 75 -17.74 -2.86 -3.25
CA LEU A 75 -16.53 -3.39 -3.86
C LEU A 75 -16.28 -4.82 -3.40
N SER A 76 -15.54 -5.57 -4.20
CA SER A 76 -15.11 -6.92 -3.88
C SER A 76 -13.67 -7.15 -4.34
N ALA A 77 -12.91 -7.92 -3.56
CA ALA A 77 -11.48 -8.10 -3.83
C ALA A 77 -11.18 -8.72 -5.20
N ASP A 78 -12.08 -9.57 -5.70
CA ASP A 78 -11.96 -10.25 -6.99
C ASP A 78 -12.10 -9.31 -8.19
N GLN A 79 -12.78 -8.17 -8.02
CA GLN A 79 -13.08 -7.22 -9.08
C GLN A 79 -12.27 -5.93 -8.95
N ASP A 80 -11.99 -5.50 -7.72
CA ASP A 80 -11.46 -4.16 -7.45
C ASP A 80 -9.98 -4.14 -7.06
N LEU A 81 -9.40 -5.29 -6.70
CA LEU A 81 -7.96 -5.40 -6.44
C LEU A 81 -7.25 -6.04 -7.62
N LEU A 82 -6.00 -5.62 -7.83
CA LEU A 82 -5.11 -6.21 -8.81
C LEU A 82 -4.38 -7.41 -8.20
N ARG A 83 -3.64 -8.15 -9.03
CA ARG A 83 -2.56 -9.00 -8.52
C ARG A 83 -1.50 -8.12 -7.87
N GLU A 84 -0.81 -8.64 -6.86
CA GLU A 84 0.18 -7.86 -6.09
C GLU A 84 1.25 -7.25 -6.99
N VAL A 85 1.73 -8.02 -7.97
CA VAL A 85 2.75 -7.57 -8.92
C VAL A 85 2.22 -6.45 -9.81
N ASP A 86 1.02 -6.60 -10.36
CA ASP A 86 0.39 -5.56 -11.20
C ASP A 86 0.16 -4.26 -10.40
N ALA A 87 -0.21 -4.37 -9.11
CA ALA A 87 -0.35 -3.23 -8.23
C ALA A 87 0.99 -2.53 -7.94
N VAL A 88 2.05 -3.31 -7.70
CA VAL A 88 3.40 -2.78 -7.50
C VAL A 88 3.92 -2.13 -8.77
N GLU A 89 3.81 -2.77 -9.93
CA GLU A 89 4.21 -2.20 -11.23
C GLU A 89 3.48 -0.89 -11.53
N TYR A 90 2.18 -0.80 -11.20
CA TYR A 90 1.44 0.45 -11.30
C TYR A 90 2.07 1.57 -10.46
N VAL A 91 2.44 1.28 -9.20
CA VAL A 91 3.09 2.24 -8.29
C VAL A 91 4.46 2.66 -8.84
N LEU A 92 5.30 1.70 -9.26
CA LEU A 92 6.61 1.97 -9.84
C LEU A 92 6.49 2.88 -11.06
N HIS A 93 5.61 2.53 -12.00
CA HIS A 93 5.37 3.31 -13.20
C HIS A 93 4.87 4.72 -12.89
N THR A 94 3.96 4.86 -11.93
CA THR A 94 3.40 6.16 -11.52
C THR A 94 4.49 7.08 -10.96
N VAL A 95 5.31 6.55 -10.04
CA VAL A 95 6.42 7.30 -9.42
C VAL A 95 7.48 7.66 -10.45
N GLN A 96 7.91 6.71 -11.28
CA GLN A 96 8.90 6.94 -12.33
C GLN A 96 8.43 8.03 -13.31
N THR A 97 7.16 7.95 -13.75
CA THR A 97 6.57 8.96 -14.65
C THR A 97 6.50 10.34 -14.00
N SER A 98 6.24 10.41 -12.69
CA SER A 98 6.27 11.67 -11.95
C SER A 98 7.68 12.26 -11.89
N LEU A 99 8.67 11.43 -11.55
CA LEU A 99 10.08 11.81 -11.45
C LEU A 99 10.66 12.30 -12.78
N ASP A 100 10.27 11.68 -13.89
CA ASP A 100 10.79 12.03 -15.22
C ASP A 100 10.13 13.28 -15.81
N ASN A 101 8.86 13.51 -15.51
CA ASN A 101 8.12 14.66 -16.01
C ASN A 101 8.10 15.86 -15.03
N GLY A 102 8.64 15.70 -13.82
CA GLY A 102 8.63 16.70 -12.77
C GLY A 102 7.21 17.10 -12.35
N ARG A 103 6.26 16.15 -12.34
CA ARG A 103 4.85 16.42 -11.99
C ARG A 103 4.70 16.84 -10.53
N ILE A 104 5.50 16.22 -9.65
CA ILE A 104 5.63 16.61 -8.25
C ILE A 104 7.05 17.11 -8.00
N ALA A 105 7.14 18.30 -7.40
CA ALA A 105 8.40 18.89 -6.98
C ALA A 105 8.80 18.33 -5.60
N TRP A 106 9.37 17.12 -5.59
CA TRP A 106 10.04 16.61 -4.40
C TRP A 106 11.44 17.21 -4.24
N PRO A 107 11.95 17.35 -3.01
CA PRO A 107 13.36 17.66 -2.79
C PRO A 107 14.28 16.71 -3.56
N ASP A 108 15.42 17.20 -4.03
CA ASP A 108 16.36 16.39 -4.83
C ASP A 108 16.76 15.09 -4.13
N GLU A 109 17.00 15.15 -2.83
CA GLU A 109 17.33 13.98 -1.99
C GLU A 109 16.20 12.93 -2.00
N LYS A 110 14.94 13.34 -1.82
CA LYS A 110 13.78 12.44 -1.89
C LYS A 110 13.63 11.86 -3.30
N SER A 111 13.85 12.67 -4.34
CA SER A 111 13.77 12.21 -5.73
C SER A 111 14.85 11.18 -6.06
N ILE A 112 16.08 11.37 -5.59
CA ILE A 112 17.19 10.41 -5.74
C ILE A 112 16.84 9.10 -5.03
N GLN A 113 16.36 9.19 -3.78
CA GLN A 113 15.98 8.02 -2.99
C GLN A 113 14.83 7.23 -3.65
N LEU A 114 13.77 7.90 -4.12
CA LEU A 114 12.66 7.24 -4.81
C LEU A 114 13.12 6.55 -6.10
N ARG A 115 14.07 7.14 -6.85
CA ARG A 115 14.67 6.48 -8.03
C ARG A 115 15.40 5.20 -7.65
N ALA A 116 16.23 5.23 -6.60
CA ALA A 116 16.91 4.02 -6.12
C ALA A 116 15.90 2.94 -5.69
N PHE A 117 14.80 3.32 -5.04
CA PHE A 117 13.74 2.37 -4.68
C PHE A 117 13.03 1.78 -5.90
N VAL A 118 12.75 2.58 -6.93
CA VAL A 118 12.19 2.07 -8.20
C VAL A 118 13.15 1.04 -8.82
N GLU A 119 14.43 1.39 -8.97
CA GLU A 119 15.45 0.48 -9.54
C GLU A 119 15.56 -0.83 -8.74
N PHE A 120 15.54 -0.74 -7.40
CA PHE A 120 15.55 -1.91 -6.53
C PHE A 120 14.35 -2.85 -6.81
N PHE A 121 13.13 -2.31 -6.87
CA PHE A 121 11.94 -3.13 -7.08
C PHE A 121 11.82 -3.67 -8.51
N GLU A 122 12.27 -2.93 -9.52
CA GLU A 122 12.39 -3.44 -10.89
C GLU A 122 13.36 -4.63 -10.95
N LEU A 123 14.50 -4.55 -10.24
CA LEU A 123 15.44 -5.66 -10.14
C LEU A 123 14.80 -6.87 -9.44
N VAL A 124 14.16 -6.67 -8.28
CA VAL A 124 13.46 -7.74 -7.54
C VAL A 124 12.44 -8.46 -8.41
N LEU A 125 11.58 -7.71 -9.12
CA LEU A 125 10.56 -8.29 -10.01
C LEU A 125 11.20 -9.01 -11.21
N SER A 126 12.33 -8.53 -11.72
CA SER A 126 13.07 -9.22 -12.80
C SER A 126 13.64 -10.57 -12.37
N GLN A 127 14.07 -10.70 -11.11
CA GLN A 127 14.63 -11.95 -10.57
C GLN A 127 13.53 -12.92 -10.12
N ALA A 128 12.46 -12.40 -9.52
CA ALA A 128 11.37 -13.20 -8.99
C ALA A 128 10.00 -12.54 -9.31
N PRO A 129 9.41 -12.83 -10.50
CA PRO A 129 8.18 -12.19 -10.95
C PRO A 129 6.93 -12.45 -10.10
N GLY A 130 6.96 -13.43 -9.19
CA GLY A 130 5.86 -13.76 -8.27
C GLY A 130 6.18 -13.53 -6.79
N VAL A 131 7.23 -12.75 -6.49
CA VAL A 131 7.78 -12.58 -5.14
C VAL A 131 6.77 -12.07 -4.09
N PHE A 132 5.72 -11.38 -4.52
CA PHE A 132 4.72 -10.78 -3.64
C PHE A 132 3.42 -11.58 -3.53
N GLU A 133 3.27 -12.68 -4.27
CA GLU A 133 2.03 -13.46 -4.27
C GLU A 133 1.81 -14.14 -2.91
N GLY A 134 0.63 -13.92 -2.32
CA GLY A 134 0.21 -14.62 -1.09
C GLY A 134 1.00 -14.24 0.17
N LEU A 135 1.62 -13.06 0.21
CA LEU A 135 2.24 -12.57 1.43
C LEU A 135 1.19 -12.21 2.50
N CYS A 136 1.46 -12.59 3.73
CA CYS A 136 0.67 -12.28 4.93
C CYS A 136 1.55 -11.60 5.99
N SER A 137 0.99 -11.23 7.15
CA SER A 137 1.66 -10.42 8.19
C SER A 137 3.02 -10.96 8.68
N GLY A 138 3.28 -12.26 8.54
CA GLY A 138 4.57 -12.85 8.88
C GLY A 138 4.89 -12.79 10.38
N HIS A 139 6.08 -13.24 10.76
CA HIS A 139 6.50 -13.23 12.17
C HIS A 139 7.05 -11.85 12.55
N SER A 140 6.67 -11.35 13.73
CA SER A 140 7.23 -10.11 14.28
C SER A 140 8.71 -10.28 14.63
N LEU A 141 9.51 -9.24 14.33
CA LEU A 141 10.95 -9.20 14.61
C LEU A 141 11.26 -8.28 15.79
N THR A 142 12.38 -8.55 16.46
CA THR A 142 12.91 -7.69 17.53
C THR A 142 13.89 -6.63 17.04
N SER A 143 14.39 -6.75 15.80
CA SER A 143 15.29 -5.81 15.12
C SER A 143 15.07 -5.87 13.60
N ASP A 144 15.41 -4.80 12.89
CA ASP A 144 15.33 -4.71 11.43
C ASP A 144 16.57 -5.27 10.71
N ASP A 145 17.59 -5.72 11.46
CA ASP A 145 18.84 -6.23 10.89
C ASP A 145 18.61 -7.39 9.90
N ASP A 146 17.61 -8.24 10.15
CA ASP A 146 17.28 -9.40 9.32
C ASP A 146 16.46 -9.05 8.05
N ILE A 147 16.03 -7.80 7.92
CA ILE A 147 15.20 -7.32 6.82
C ILE A 147 15.75 -6.07 6.13
N THR A 148 16.95 -5.65 6.50
CA THR A 148 17.67 -4.53 5.90
C THR A 148 18.64 -5.05 4.84
N ILE A 149 18.75 -4.35 3.72
CA ILE A 149 19.69 -4.65 2.64
C ILE A 149 20.39 -3.38 2.18
N VAL A 150 21.65 -3.52 1.74
CA VAL A 150 22.37 -2.47 1.02
C VAL A 150 22.21 -2.73 -0.48
N PHE A 151 21.62 -1.77 -1.17
CA PHE A 151 21.42 -1.79 -2.61
C PHE A 151 22.33 -0.76 -3.28
N GLU A 152 23.19 -1.20 -4.19
CA GLU A 152 23.95 -0.32 -5.08
C GLU A 152 23.10 0.01 -6.31
N ASP A 153 22.74 1.28 -6.49
CA ASP A 153 21.95 1.73 -7.65
C ASP A 153 22.79 1.79 -8.94
N SER A 154 22.14 2.07 -10.07
CA SER A 154 22.82 2.19 -11.38
C SER A 154 23.86 3.32 -11.45
N ARG A 155 23.93 4.19 -10.44
CA ARG A 155 24.89 5.30 -10.30
C ARG A 155 26.02 4.98 -9.33
N SER A 156 26.12 3.72 -8.88
CA SER A 156 27.07 3.26 -7.87
C SER A 156 26.92 3.97 -6.52
N SER A 157 25.68 4.33 -6.16
CA SER A 157 25.35 4.83 -4.84
C SER A 157 24.74 3.71 -3.99
N ASP A 158 25.35 3.47 -2.83
CA ASP A 158 24.83 2.53 -1.85
C ASP A 158 23.67 3.15 -1.08
N THR A 159 22.55 2.43 -1.04
CA THR A 159 21.37 2.77 -0.25
C THR A 159 21.03 1.63 0.69
N GLU A 160 21.14 1.87 1.99
CA GLU A 160 20.62 0.96 3.01
C GLU A 160 19.10 1.16 3.12
N LEU A 161 18.33 0.08 2.98
CA LEU A 161 16.88 0.14 2.99
C LEU A 161 16.25 -1.12 3.59
N VAL A 162 15.09 -0.93 4.20
CA VAL A 162 14.12 -2.02 4.45
C VAL A 162 13.16 -2.04 3.26
N PRO A 163 13.08 -3.14 2.48
CA PRO A 163 12.28 -3.18 1.26
C PRO A 163 10.83 -2.76 1.46
N ALA A 164 10.16 -3.24 2.51
CA ALA A 164 8.78 -2.85 2.77
C ALA A 164 8.61 -1.34 3.03
N ASP A 165 9.54 -0.71 3.75
CA ASP A 165 9.48 0.73 4.00
C ASP A 165 9.75 1.53 2.72
N ALA A 166 10.66 1.04 1.86
CA ALA A 166 10.90 1.60 0.54
C ALA A 166 9.66 1.50 -0.36
N LEU A 167 8.96 0.35 -0.37
CA LEU A 167 7.71 0.19 -1.12
C LEU A 167 6.59 1.08 -0.59
N PHE A 168 6.50 1.20 0.73
CA PHE A 168 5.55 2.10 1.38
C PHE A 168 5.80 3.56 0.99
N ALA A 169 7.08 3.98 0.95
CA ALA A 169 7.48 5.31 0.51
C ALA A 169 7.12 5.56 -0.97
N LEU A 170 7.35 4.58 -1.85
CA LEU A 170 6.93 4.63 -3.25
C LEU A 170 5.41 4.76 -3.40
N ALA A 171 4.64 3.95 -2.67
CA ALA A 171 3.17 4.01 -2.72
C ALA A 171 2.64 5.32 -2.14
N THR A 172 3.28 5.88 -1.10
CA THR A 172 2.96 7.21 -0.59
C THR A 172 3.24 8.29 -1.63
N ALA A 173 4.36 8.22 -2.34
CA ALA A 173 4.67 9.13 -3.44
C ALA A 173 3.67 9.00 -4.61
N ALA A 174 3.26 7.77 -4.95
CA ALA A 174 2.21 7.54 -5.96
C ALA A 174 0.84 8.08 -5.51
N LEU A 175 0.53 8.04 -4.21
CA LEU A 175 -0.72 8.58 -3.66
C LEU A 175 -0.81 10.10 -3.89
N GLU A 176 0.32 10.82 -3.83
CA GLU A 176 0.39 12.25 -4.14
C GLU A 176 0.02 12.57 -5.61
N GLU A 177 0.16 11.60 -6.54
CA GLU A 177 -0.30 11.72 -7.94
C GLU A 177 -1.78 11.40 -8.12
N GLY A 178 -2.39 10.67 -7.19
CA GLY A 178 -3.81 10.33 -7.18
C GLY A 178 -4.13 9.04 -6.41
N GLY A 179 -5.24 9.05 -5.68
CA GLY A 179 -5.73 7.88 -4.93
C GLY A 179 -6.48 6.90 -5.82
N VAL A 180 -5.85 5.78 -6.15
CA VAL A 180 -6.49 4.63 -6.83
C VAL A 180 -6.31 3.35 -6.00
N ALA A 181 -7.15 2.33 -6.25
CA ALA A 181 -7.14 1.06 -5.51
C ALA A 181 -5.73 0.44 -5.39
N ALA A 182 -4.98 0.40 -6.50
CA ALA A 182 -3.63 -0.16 -6.54
C ALA A 182 -2.67 0.49 -5.53
N VAL A 183 -2.76 1.81 -5.33
CA VAL A 183 -1.89 2.52 -4.38
C VAL A 183 -2.22 2.15 -2.94
N TYR A 184 -3.50 2.12 -2.59
CA TYR A 184 -3.93 1.67 -1.26
C TYR A 184 -3.62 0.19 -1.02
N GLN A 185 -3.72 -0.64 -2.06
CA GLN A 185 -3.31 -2.04 -2.03
C GLN A 185 -1.83 -2.18 -1.69
N VAL A 186 -0.94 -1.46 -2.39
CA VAL A 186 0.50 -1.52 -2.12
C VAL A 186 0.86 -0.93 -0.76
N LEU A 187 0.21 0.17 -0.32
CA LEU A 187 0.39 0.70 1.05
C LEU A 187 0.04 -0.36 2.11
N THR A 188 -1.06 -1.08 1.91
CA THR A 188 -1.52 -2.11 2.85
C THR A 188 -0.62 -3.34 2.82
N LEU A 189 -0.23 -3.79 1.61
CA LEU A 189 0.73 -4.88 1.41
C LEU A 189 2.05 -4.57 2.14
N ALA A 190 2.65 -3.40 1.88
CA ALA A 190 3.91 -3.00 2.48
C ALA A 190 3.82 -2.83 4.01
N GLY A 191 2.71 -2.28 4.51
CA GLY A 191 2.49 -2.07 5.93
C GLY A 191 2.23 -3.35 6.71
N LEU A 192 1.31 -4.19 6.23
CA LEU A 192 0.91 -5.41 6.95
C LEU A 192 1.91 -6.55 6.77
N THR A 193 2.45 -6.73 5.57
CA THR A 193 3.36 -7.85 5.27
C THR A 193 4.84 -7.47 5.43
N ARG A 194 5.14 -6.37 6.14
CA ARG A 194 6.46 -5.71 6.20
C ARG A 194 7.64 -6.67 6.27
N VAL A 195 7.59 -7.63 7.20
CA VAL A 195 8.65 -8.62 7.40
C VAL A 195 8.70 -9.62 6.25
N ALA A 196 7.56 -10.24 5.90
CA ALA A 196 7.48 -11.26 4.86
C ALA A 196 7.91 -10.71 3.49
N LEU A 197 7.46 -9.50 3.16
CA LEU A 197 7.84 -8.76 1.96
C LEU A 197 9.34 -8.51 1.92
N SER A 198 9.91 -7.98 2.99
CA SER A 198 11.34 -7.67 3.04
C SER A 198 12.20 -8.93 2.89
N GLN A 199 11.83 -10.02 3.56
CA GLN A 199 12.49 -11.31 3.40
C GLN A 199 12.32 -11.90 1.99
N ALA A 200 11.16 -11.70 1.36
CA ALA A 200 10.93 -12.14 -0.02
C ALA A 200 11.83 -11.38 -1.00
N CYS A 201 11.94 -10.06 -0.87
CA CYS A 201 12.87 -9.25 -1.67
C CYS A 201 14.33 -9.67 -1.47
N ILE A 202 14.78 -9.85 -0.23
CA ILE A 202 16.16 -10.29 0.06
C ILE A 202 16.43 -11.66 -0.57
N ARG A 203 15.51 -12.61 -0.43
CA ARG A 203 15.64 -13.95 -1.05
C ARG A 203 15.61 -13.92 -2.57
N ALA A 204 14.98 -12.93 -3.19
CA ALA A 204 14.97 -12.79 -4.64
C ALA A 204 16.33 -12.34 -5.20
N LEU A 205 17.19 -11.73 -4.37
CA LEU A 205 18.46 -11.13 -4.78
C LEU A 205 19.70 -11.91 -4.32
N VAL A 206 19.52 -12.97 -3.52
CA VAL A 206 20.59 -13.85 -2.99
C VAL A 206 20.55 -15.20 -3.69
#